data_AF-A0A2K8YY37-F1
#
_entry.id   AF-A0A2K8YY37-F1
#
_cell.length_a   1.000
_cell.length_b   1.000
_cell.length_c   1.000
_cell.angle_alpha   90.00
_cell.angle_beta   90.00
_cell.angle_gamma   90.00
#
_symmetry.space_group_name_H-M   'P 1'
#
loop_
_entity.id
_entity.type
_entity.pdbx_description
1 polymer ?
#
loop_
_entity_poly.entity_id
_entity_poly.type
_entity_poly.pdbx_seq_one_letter_code
_entity_poly.pdbx_strand_id
1 'polypeptide(L)'
;MPATLTLDDYQLAAKSLNTELAVIKAVTEVESGGRGFLTDGRVVIRFEPHLFHRYTQGKFDATHPQLSFLKLKTGYPKNVSQSWELYDEAKVLNLQAARMASSFGLFQILGSNWPDCGCKSLPEFVSRMSKSEAEQLNLFCSFIKNQGLNDELRDHQWARFARIYNGKDFKLMHYDTKLNNAYKKFSV
;
A
#
# COMPACT_ATOMS: atom_id res chain seq x y z
N MET A 1 11.47 -13.99 -10.53
CA MET A 1 10.47 -13.26 -9.74
C MET A 1 11.16 -12.69 -8.51
N PRO A 2 10.86 -11.46 -8.09
CA PRO A 2 11.40 -10.91 -6.84
C PRO A 2 11.04 -11.83 -5.65
N ALA A 3 11.94 -11.90 -4.67
CA ALA A 3 11.85 -12.84 -3.57
C ALA A 3 10.64 -12.57 -2.68
N THR A 4 9.94 -13.64 -2.30
CA THR A 4 8.86 -13.63 -1.30
C THR A 4 9.42 -13.38 0.09
N LEU A 5 8.61 -12.80 0.98
CA LEU A 5 8.98 -12.60 2.38
C LEU A 5 9.45 -13.89 3.06
N THR A 6 10.61 -13.80 3.71
CA THR A 6 11.22 -14.87 4.51
C THR A 6 10.91 -14.71 6.00
N LEU A 7 11.19 -15.73 6.80
CA LEU A 7 11.05 -15.64 8.25
C LEU A 7 11.92 -14.50 8.84
N ASP A 8 13.13 -14.31 8.32
CA ASP A 8 14.06 -13.27 8.78
C ASP A 8 13.50 -11.87 8.50
N ASP A 9 12.85 -11.66 7.35
CA ASP A 9 12.18 -10.39 7.04
C ASP A 9 11.09 -10.07 8.08
N TYR A 10 10.28 -11.07 8.45
CA TYR A 10 9.26 -10.92 9.48
C TYR A 10 9.88 -10.64 10.86
N GLN A 11 10.98 -11.29 11.22
CA GLN A 11 11.67 -11.07 12.50
C GLN A 11 12.28 -9.66 12.58
N LEU A 12 12.88 -9.19 11.49
CA LEU A 12 13.42 -7.83 11.39
C LEU A 12 12.31 -6.78 11.49
N ALA A 13 11.17 -7.01 10.82
CA ALA A 13 10.00 -6.14 10.93
C ALA A 13 9.42 -6.11 12.35
N ALA A 14 9.31 -7.26 13.01
CA ALA A 14 8.81 -7.37 14.39
C ALA A 14 9.72 -6.59 15.35
N LYS A 15 11.04 -6.78 15.24
CA LYS A 15 12.03 -6.00 16.00
C LYS A 15 11.93 -4.51 15.70
N SER A 16 11.75 -4.13 14.44
CA SER A 16 11.60 -2.73 14.03
C SER A 16 10.40 -2.10 14.74
N LEU A 17 9.24 -2.74 14.71
CA LEU A 17 8.01 -2.22 15.30
C LEU A 17 7.87 -2.45 16.81
N ASN A 18 8.84 -3.12 17.45
CA ASN A 18 8.79 -3.53 18.85
C ASN A 18 7.49 -4.32 19.16
N THR A 19 7.22 -5.32 18.33
CA THR A 19 6.04 -6.19 18.43
C THR A 19 6.42 -7.65 18.19
N GLU A 20 5.47 -8.56 18.33
CA GLU A 20 5.67 -9.99 18.13
C GLU A 20 5.70 -10.36 16.63
N LEU A 21 6.41 -11.44 16.30
CA LEU A 21 6.42 -12.01 14.95
C LEU A 21 5.01 -12.31 14.43
N ALA A 22 4.14 -12.81 15.32
CA ALA A 22 2.76 -13.14 15.02
C ALA A 22 1.96 -11.93 14.55
N VAL A 23 2.21 -10.75 15.13
CA VAL A 23 1.56 -9.49 14.72
C VAL A 23 1.92 -9.12 13.29
N ILE A 24 3.21 -9.18 12.93
CA ILE A 24 3.64 -8.85 11.56
C ILE A 24 3.04 -9.84 10.56
N LYS A 25 3.06 -11.14 10.86
CA LYS A 25 2.45 -12.15 9.99
C LYS A 25 0.94 -11.94 9.83
N ALA A 26 0.24 -11.58 10.91
CA ALA A 26 -1.18 -11.30 10.89
C ALA A 26 -1.52 -10.08 10.02
N VAL A 27 -0.77 -8.97 10.22
CA VAL A 27 -0.93 -7.76 9.42
C VAL A 27 -0.62 -8.04 7.95
N THR A 28 0.46 -8.75 7.64
CA THR A 28 0.78 -9.11 6.25
C THR A 28 -0.29 -10.01 5.64
N GLU A 29 -0.86 -10.98 6.37
CA GLU A 29 -1.93 -11.83 5.85
C GLU A 29 -3.20 -11.03 5.52
N VAL A 30 -3.56 -10.03 6.33
CA VAL A 30 -4.82 -9.28 6.19
C VAL A 30 -4.69 -8.07 5.28
N GLU A 31 -3.58 -7.34 5.38
CA GLU A 31 -3.34 -6.08 4.66
C GLU A 31 -2.63 -6.28 3.31
N SER A 32 -2.09 -7.48 3.05
CA SER A 32 -1.53 -7.77 1.73
C SER A 32 -2.56 -8.31 0.76
N GLY A 33 -2.45 -7.92 -0.51
CA GLY A 33 -3.17 -8.55 -1.62
C GLY A 33 -2.63 -9.95 -1.98
N GLY A 34 -1.82 -10.58 -1.12
CA GLY A 34 -1.21 -11.89 -1.33
C GLY A 34 0.04 -11.93 -2.22
N ARG A 35 0.32 -10.87 -2.99
CA ARG A 35 1.55 -10.75 -3.80
C ARG A 35 1.96 -9.29 -3.99
N GLY A 36 3.25 -9.00 -3.86
CA GLY A 36 3.80 -7.67 -4.10
C GLY A 36 4.15 -7.39 -5.55
N PHE A 37 4.19 -8.43 -6.39
CA PHE A 37 4.63 -8.37 -7.78
C PHE A 37 3.76 -9.23 -8.70
N LEU A 38 3.71 -8.81 -9.96
CA LEU A 38 3.18 -9.57 -11.08
C LEU A 38 4.20 -10.63 -11.53
N THR A 39 3.74 -11.59 -12.32
CA THR A 39 4.57 -12.67 -12.89
C THR A 39 5.66 -12.13 -13.83
N ASP A 40 5.43 -10.98 -14.45
CA ASP A 40 6.40 -10.26 -15.29
C ASP A 40 7.43 -9.44 -14.47
N GLY A 41 7.34 -9.48 -13.14
CA GLY A 41 8.26 -8.79 -12.23
C GLY A 41 7.89 -7.34 -11.92
N ARG A 42 6.85 -6.77 -12.53
CA ARG A 42 6.35 -5.44 -12.14
C ARG A 42 5.75 -5.47 -10.75
N VAL A 43 5.96 -4.41 -9.97
CA VAL A 43 5.28 -4.22 -8.68
C VAL A 43 3.76 -4.17 -8.89
N VAL A 44 3.00 -4.73 -7.96
CA VAL A 44 1.53 -4.57 -7.97
C VAL A 44 1.20 -3.12 -7.69
N ILE A 45 0.36 -2.51 -8.52
CA ILE A 45 -0.15 -1.16 -8.30
C ILE A 45 -1.67 -1.11 -8.36
N ARG A 46 -2.23 -0.08 -7.73
CA ARG A 46 -3.58 0.40 -8.02
C ARG A 46 -3.51 1.88 -8.33
N PHE A 47 -3.98 2.25 -9.52
CA PHE A 47 -4.05 3.64 -9.95
C PHE A 47 -5.38 4.25 -9.52
N GLU A 48 -5.34 5.47 -8.99
CA GLU A 48 -6.50 6.19 -8.48
C GLU A 48 -6.75 7.45 -9.31
N PRO A 49 -7.61 7.40 -10.36
CA PRO A 49 -7.83 8.52 -11.27
C PRO A 49 -8.27 9.83 -10.58
N HIS A 50 -8.98 9.72 -9.45
CA HIS A 50 -9.38 10.88 -8.66
C HIS A 50 -8.22 11.56 -7.94
N LEU A 51 -7.19 10.81 -7.56
CA LEU A 51 -5.96 11.37 -7.03
C LEU A 51 -5.12 11.97 -8.14
N PHE A 52 -5.11 11.37 -9.34
CA PHE A 52 -4.44 11.97 -10.49
C PHE A 52 -5.07 13.30 -10.87
N HIS A 53 -6.40 13.39 -10.89
CA HIS A 53 -7.13 14.66 -10.97
C HIS A 53 -6.65 15.66 -9.92
N ARG A 54 -6.62 15.25 -8.64
CA ARG A 54 -6.20 16.12 -7.53
C ARG A 54 -4.78 16.66 -7.71
N TYR A 55 -3.83 15.79 -8.04
CA TYR A 55 -2.41 16.16 -8.19
C TYR A 55 -2.12 16.93 -9.47
N THR A 56 -2.99 16.84 -10.48
CA THR A 56 -2.90 17.65 -11.72
C THR A 56 -3.84 18.84 -11.72
N GLN A 57 -4.58 19.07 -10.63
CA GLN A 57 -5.58 20.13 -10.48
C GLN A 57 -6.61 20.12 -11.63
N GLY A 58 -7.01 18.93 -12.05
CA GLY A 58 -8.00 18.72 -13.12
C GLY A 58 -7.52 19.09 -14.53
N LYS A 59 -6.23 19.36 -14.74
CA LYS A 59 -5.65 19.73 -16.05
C LYS A 59 -6.04 18.78 -17.19
N PHE A 60 -6.26 17.50 -16.88
CA PHE A 60 -6.54 16.46 -17.87
C PHE A 60 -7.99 15.97 -17.88
N ASP A 61 -8.91 16.60 -17.16
CA ASP A 61 -10.31 16.13 -17.07
C ASP A 61 -11.02 16.11 -18.43
N ALA A 62 -10.79 17.14 -19.26
CA ALA A 62 -11.42 17.25 -20.57
C ALA A 62 -10.76 16.38 -21.64
N THR A 63 -9.43 16.26 -21.61
CA THR A 63 -8.65 15.56 -22.64
C THR A 63 -8.45 14.08 -22.35
N HIS A 64 -8.44 13.68 -21.07
CA HIS A 64 -8.23 12.30 -20.61
C HIS A 64 -9.24 11.93 -19.51
N PRO A 65 -10.56 11.94 -19.82
CA PRO A 65 -11.62 11.75 -18.83
C PRO A 65 -11.65 10.34 -18.21
N GLN A 66 -10.81 9.41 -18.64
CA GLN A 66 -10.61 8.09 -18.02
C GLN A 66 -9.46 8.06 -17.00
N LEU A 67 -8.53 9.01 -17.11
CA LEU A 67 -7.35 9.13 -16.22
C LEU A 67 -7.58 10.16 -15.11
N SER A 68 -8.46 11.13 -15.34
CA SER A 68 -8.65 12.29 -14.47
C SER A 68 -10.13 12.60 -14.30
N PHE A 69 -10.66 12.43 -13.09
CA PHE A 69 -12.03 12.82 -12.72
C PHE A 69 -12.24 12.79 -11.20
N LEU A 70 -13.15 13.61 -10.66
CA LEU A 70 -13.42 13.68 -9.20
C LEU A 70 -14.26 12.53 -8.64
N LYS A 71 -15.33 12.15 -9.34
CA LYS A 71 -16.35 11.21 -8.81
C LYS A 71 -16.12 9.79 -9.33
N LEU A 72 -16.44 8.80 -8.48
CA LEU A 72 -16.56 7.40 -8.88
C LEU A 72 -17.45 7.28 -10.13
N LYS A 73 -16.87 6.83 -11.24
CA LYS A 73 -17.58 6.58 -12.51
C LYS A 73 -17.00 5.36 -13.23
N THR A 74 -17.66 4.97 -14.33
CA THR A 74 -17.12 4.01 -15.29
C THR A 74 -15.74 4.50 -15.77
N GLY A 75 -14.68 3.77 -15.39
CA GLY A 75 -13.29 4.19 -15.61
C GLY A 75 -12.34 3.84 -14.47
N TYR A 76 -12.84 3.52 -13.27
CA TYR A 76 -11.98 2.99 -12.21
C TYR A 76 -11.37 1.64 -12.62
N PRO A 77 -10.05 1.46 -12.43
CA PRO A 77 -9.41 0.19 -12.74
C PRO A 77 -9.96 -0.89 -11.82
N LYS A 78 -10.41 -2.00 -12.42
CA LYS A 78 -11.00 -3.14 -11.70
C LYS A 78 -9.96 -4.17 -11.28
N ASN A 79 -8.75 -4.07 -11.82
CA ASN A 79 -7.66 -5.00 -11.55
C ASN A 79 -6.30 -4.34 -11.80
N VAL A 80 -5.23 -5.10 -11.52
CA VAL A 80 -3.85 -4.61 -11.62
C VAL A 80 -3.42 -4.35 -13.07
N SER A 81 -3.93 -5.11 -14.06
CA SER A 81 -3.62 -4.86 -15.49
C SER A 81 -4.13 -3.49 -15.92
N GLN A 82 -5.41 -3.22 -15.65
CA GLN A 82 -6.03 -1.92 -15.94
C GLN A 82 -5.35 -0.79 -15.17
N SER A 83 -4.91 -1.04 -13.94
CA SER A 83 -4.14 -0.04 -13.18
C SER A 83 -2.83 0.31 -13.85
N TRP A 84 -2.11 -0.67 -14.41
CA TRP A 84 -0.89 -0.43 -15.18
C TRP A 84 -1.15 0.28 -16.51
N GLU A 85 -2.18 -0.11 -17.25
CA GLU A 85 -2.58 0.56 -18.50
C GLU A 85 -2.83 2.06 -18.25
N LEU A 86 -3.67 2.40 -17.27
CA LEU A 86 -3.96 3.80 -16.93
C LEU A 86 -2.73 4.53 -16.38
N TYR A 87 -1.91 3.88 -15.55
CA TYR A 87 -0.68 4.47 -15.04
C TYR A 87 0.32 4.77 -16.17
N ASP A 88 0.45 3.88 -17.16
CA ASP A 88 1.36 4.03 -18.28
C ASP A 88 0.93 5.18 -19.21
N GLU A 89 -0.37 5.44 -19.36
CA GLU A 89 -0.86 6.64 -20.04
C GLU A 89 -0.64 7.91 -19.17
N ALA A 90 -1.01 7.85 -17.89
CA ALA A 90 -0.91 8.99 -16.98
C ALA A 90 0.53 9.46 -16.78
N LYS A 91 1.51 8.55 -16.74
CA LYS A 91 2.92 8.89 -16.53
C LYS A 91 3.53 9.67 -17.70
N VAL A 92 3.00 9.50 -18.92
CA VAL A 92 3.40 10.28 -20.10
C VAL A 92 2.95 11.73 -19.94
N LEU A 93 1.78 11.95 -19.36
CA LEU A 93 1.22 13.29 -19.11
C LEU A 93 1.86 13.99 -17.92
N ASN A 94 2.01 13.27 -16.80
CA ASN A 94 2.65 13.76 -15.59
C ASN A 94 3.10 12.59 -14.69
N LEU A 95 4.38 12.22 -14.79
CA LEU A 95 4.97 11.11 -14.03
C LEU A 95 4.87 11.29 -12.51
N GLN A 96 5.07 12.51 -11.99
CA GLN A 96 5.02 12.75 -10.55
C GLN A 96 3.61 12.57 -10.00
N ALA A 97 2.61 13.14 -10.67
CA ALA A 97 1.21 12.97 -10.29
C ALA A 97 0.75 11.52 -10.44
N ALA A 98 1.16 10.81 -11.51
CA ALA A 98 0.82 9.40 -11.69
C ALA A 98 1.37 8.54 -10.55
N ARG A 99 2.63 8.76 -10.14
CA ARG A 99 3.23 8.07 -9.00
C ARG A 99 2.56 8.42 -7.67
N MET A 100 2.22 9.68 -7.42
CA MET A 100 1.51 10.06 -6.20
C MET A 100 0.09 9.51 -6.14
N ALA A 101 -0.55 9.30 -7.29
CA ALA A 101 -1.90 8.76 -7.46
C ALA A 101 -1.96 7.23 -7.51
N SER A 102 -0.86 6.52 -7.24
CA SER A 102 -0.83 5.06 -7.25
C SER A 102 -0.43 4.50 -5.89
N SER A 103 -1.10 3.42 -5.46
CA SER A 103 -0.59 2.57 -4.38
C SER A 103 0.29 1.46 -4.92
N PHE A 104 1.28 1.04 -4.13
CA PHE A 104 2.33 0.11 -4.57
C PHE A 104 2.50 -1.07 -3.60
N GLY A 105 2.83 -2.23 -4.16
CA GLY A 105 3.34 -3.40 -3.46
C GLY A 105 2.30 -4.12 -2.60
N LEU A 106 2.79 -5.03 -1.74
CA LEU A 106 2.00 -5.87 -0.85
C LEU A 106 0.96 -5.07 -0.07
N PHE A 107 1.42 -4.01 0.61
CA PHE A 107 0.63 -3.23 1.58
C PHE A 107 -0.14 -2.07 0.95
N GLN A 108 -0.08 -1.92 -0.38
CA GLN A 108 -0.77 -0.88 -1.14
C GLN A 108 -0.60 0.54 -0.55
N ILE A 109 0.64 0.91 -0.21
CA ILE A 109 0.93 2.26 0.29
C ILE A 109 0.87 3.24 -0.88
N LEU A 110 0.06 4.29 -0.73
CA LEU A 110 -0.08 5.35 -1.72
C LEU A 110 1.23 6.13 -1.89
N GLY A 111 1.63 6.40 -3.14
CA GLY A 111 2.91 7.03 -3.44
C GLY A 111 3.07 8.43 -2.84
N SER A 112 1.98 9.15 -2.56
CA SER A 112 2.05 10.42 -1.83
C SER A 112 2.57 10.30 -0.39
N ASN A 113 2.54 9.10 0.19
CA ASN A 113 3.02 8.82 1.55
C ASN A 113 4.52 8.45 1.58
N TRP A 114 5.25 8.69 0.48
CA TRP A 114 6.70 8.44 0.44
C TRP A 114 7.50 9.08 1.61
N PRO A 115 7.16 10.28 2.15
CA PRO A 115 7.89 10.85 3.28
C PRO A 115 7.73 10.00 4.54
N ASP A 116 6.51 9.51 4.80
CA ASP A 116 6.20 8.66 5.95
C ASP A 116 6.86 7.28 5.83
N CYS A 117 7.19 6.83 4.62
CA CYS A 117 7.99 5.63 4.42
C CYS A 117 9.50 5.84 4.68
N GLY A 118 9.93 7.05 5.06
CA GLY A 118 11.33 7.38 5.32
C GLY A 118 12.19 7.49 4.05
N CYS A 119 11.59 7.63 2.87
CA CYS A 119 12.31 7.88 1.63
C CYS A 119 12.66 9.38 1.52
N LYS A 120 13.72 9.70 0.80
CA LYS A 120 14.14 11.09 0.52
C LYS A 120 13.41 11.69 -0.67
N SER A 121 12.80 10.85 -1.51
CA SER A 121 12.05 11.28 -2.68
C SER A 121 11.05 10.22 -3.16
N LEU A 122 10.07 10.66 -3.96
CA LEU A 122 9.12 9.77 -4.62
C LEU A 122 9.78 8.74 -5.56
N PRO A 123 10.78 9.09 -6.40
CA PRO A 123 11.50 8.10 -7.20
C PRO A 123 12.19 7.01 -6.36
N GLU A 124 12.79 7.37 -5.22
CA GLU A 124 13.40 6.39 -4.31
C GLU A 124 12.34 5.43 -3.75
N PHE A 125 11.20 5.96 -3.31
CA PHE A 125 10.07 5.14 -2.86
C PHE A 125 9.62 4.13 -3.93
N VAL A 126 9.39 4.58 -5.17
CA VAL A 126 8.98 3.69 -6.27
C VAL A 126 10.05 2.66 -6.60
N SER A 127 11.34 3.05 -6.56
CA SER A 127 12.46 2.13 -6.77
C SER A 127 12.51 1.04 -5.70
N ARG A 128 12.37 1.41 -4.42
CA ARG A 128 12.35 0.44 -3.31
C ARG A 128 11.13 -0.47 -3.33
N MET A 129 9.94 0.08 -3.60
CA MET A 129 8.72 -0.70 -3.80
C MET A 129 8.86 -1.74 -4.92
N SER A 130 9.66 -1.43 -5.94
CA SER A 130 9.90 -2.31 -7.09
C SER A 130 11.06 -3.29 -6.92
N LYS A 131 11.74 -3.28 -5.77
CA LYS A 131 12.97 -4.06 -5.55
C LYS A 131 12.69 -5.46 -4.98
N SER A 132 11.91 -5.57 -3.91
CA SER A 132 11.55 -6.86 -3.28
C SER A 132 10.38 -6.69 -2.32
N GLU A 133 9.73 -7.80 -1.93
CA GLU A 133 8.68 -7.77 -0.91
C GLU A 133 9.25 -7.39 0.46
N ALA A 134 10.51 -7.75 0.74
CA ALA A 134 11.22 -7.30 1.95
C ALA A 134 11.34 -5.76 2.01
N GLU A 135 11.64 -5.10 0.89
CA GLU A 135 11.65 -3.62 0.83
C GLU A 135 10.25 -3.04 1.02
N GLN A 136 9.22 -3.66 0.45
CA GLN A 136 7.83 -3.26 0.68
C GLN A 136 7.45 -3.36 2.16
N LEU A 137 7.85 -4.43 2.85
CA LEU A 137 7.65 -4.59 4.30
C LEU A 137 8.45 -3.58 5.12
N ASN A 138 9.69 -3.27 4.73
CA ASN A 138 10.50 -2.26 5.40
C ASN A 138 9.90 -0.84 5.27
N LEU A 139 9.39 -0.49 4.09
CA LEU A 139 8.66 0.77 3.85
C LEU A 139 7.36 0.82 4.65
N PHE A 140 6.64 -0.29 4.73
CA PHE A 140 5.46 -0.42 5.58
C PHE A 140 5.79 -0.21 7.06
N CYS A 141 6.83 -0.84 7.59
CA CYS A 141 7.24 -0.64 8.98
C CYS A 141 7.60 0.82 9.26
N SER A 142 8.27 1.50 8.32
CA SER A 142 8.59 2.92 8.44
C SER A 142 7.34 3.79 8.44
N PHE A 143 6.40 3.50 7.54
CA PHE A 143 5.09 4.15 7.46
C PHE A 143 4.31 4.02 8.78
N ILE A 144 4.20 2.80 9.33
CA ILE A 144 3.50 2.55 10.60
C ILE A 144 4.12 3.33 11.75
N LYS A 145 5.46 3.37 11.86
CA LYS A 145 6.14 4.16 12.90
C LYS A 145 5.85 5.64 12.78
N ASN A 146 5.99 6.19 11.57
CA ASN A 146 5.87 7.63 11.34
C ASN A 146 4.42 8.11 11.45
N GLN A 147 3.44 7.23 11.20
CA GLN A 147 2.03 7.49 11.49
C GLN A 147 1.65 7.29 12.96
N GLY A 148 2.58 6.83 13.80
CA GLY A 148 2.30 6.53 15.21
C GLY A 148 1.25 5.42 15.37
N LEU A 149 1.38 4.35 14.56
CA LEU A 149 0.49 3.18 14.56
C LEU A 149 1.11 1.93 15.20
N ASN A 150 2.35 2.04 15.66
CA ASN A 150 3.10 0.90 16.17
C ASN A 150 2.67 0.51 17.60
N ASP A 151 2.12 1.43 18.39
CA ASP A 151 1.51 1.13 19.68
C ASP A 151 0.22 0.33 19.53
N GLU A 152 -0.67 0.66 18.58
CA GLU A 152 -1.86 -0.15 18.35
C GLU A 152 -1.53 -1.59 17.93
N LEU A 153 -0.49 -1.78 17.12
CA LEU A 153 -0.04 -3.12 16.74
C LEU A 153 0.56 -3.89 17.91
N ARG A 154 1.39 -3.24 18.73
CA ARG A 154 2.01 -3.88 19.92
C ARG A 154 0.97 -4.22 20.98
N ASP A 155 0.00 -3.34 21.19
CA ASP A 155 -1.01 -3.48 22.25
C ASP A 155 -2.29 -4.17 21.74
N HIS A 156 -2.21 -4.80 20.55
CA HIS A 156 -3.28 -5.56 19.89
C HIS A 156 -4.60 -4.80 19.75
N GLN A 157 -4.54 -3.49 19.55
CA GLN A 157 -5.70 -2.61 19.37
C GLN A 157 -6.23 -2.68 17.93
N TRP A 158 -6.61 -3.88 17.47
CA TRP A 158 -6.95 -4.18 16.07
C TRP A 158 -7.98 -3.23 15.46
N ALA A 159 -9.03 -2.88 16.22
CA ALA A 159 -10.05 -1.95 15.75
C ALA A 159 -9.53 -0.53 15.59
N ARG A 160 -8.62 -0.08 16.46
CA ARG A 160 -8.00 1.25 16.35
C ARG A 160 -7.02 1.29 15.19
N PHE A 161 -6.16 0.28 15.07
CA PHE A 161 -5.26 0.12 13.92
C PHE A 161 -6.03 0.12 12.59
N ALA A 162 -7.02 -0.78 12.44
CA ALA A 162 -7.79 -0.92 11.21
C ALA A 162 -8.58 0.35 10.86
N ARG A 163 -9.10 1.07 11.86
CA ARG A 163 -9.78 2.35 11.62
C ARG A 163 -8.85 3.38 11.00
N ILE A 164 -7.61 3.47 11.46
CA ILE A 164 -6.65 4.47 10.97
C ILE A 164 -6.06 4.02 9.63
N TYR A 165 -5.71 2.74 9.51
CA TYR A 165 -5.06 2.20 8.31
C TYR A 165 -6.05 2.02 7.13
N ASN A 166 -7.22 1.41 7.37
CA ASN A 166 -8.22 1.12 6.32
C ASN A 166 -9.35 2.16 6.23
N GLY A 167 -9.44 3.07 7.19
CA GLY A 167 -10.44 4.14 7.23
C GLY A 167 -11.74 3.77 7.95
N LYS A 168 -12.72 4.70 7.91
CA LYS A 168 -13.96 4.64 8.70
C LYS A 168 -14.80 3.38 8.48
N ASP A 169 -14.71 2.79 7.28
CA ASP A 169 -15.53 1.65 6.86
C ASP A 169 -14.89 0.29 7.22
N PHE A 170 -13.79 0.29 7.99
CA PHE A 170 -13.03 -0.93 8.34
C PHE A 170 -13.90 -2.04 8.95
N LYS A 171 -14.92 -1.67 9.74
CA LYS A 171 -15.86 -2.62 10.37
C LYS A 171 -16.74 -3.34 9.36
N LEU A 172 -17.17 -2.66 8.30
CA LEU A 172 -17.98 -3.27 7.23
C LEU A 172 -17.18 -4.35 6.49
N MET A 173 -15.86 -4.17 6.41
CA MET A 173 -14.94 -5.12 5.79
C MET A 173 -14.30 -6.10 6.79
N HIS A 174 -14.70 -6.02 8.07
CA HIS A 174 -14.25 -6.85 9.19
C HIS A 174 -12.73 -6.89 9.39
N TYR A 175 -12.01 -5.80 9.09
CA TYR A 175 -10.54 -5.77 9.19
C TYR A 175 -10.05 -6.09 10.61
N ASP A 176 -10.72 -5.55 11.62
CA ASP A 176 -10.41 -5.80 13.03
C ASP A 176 -10.52 -7.28 13.40
N THR A 177 -11.63 -7.93 13.01
CA THR A 177 -11.86 -9.35 13.26
C THR A 177 -10.86 -10.21 12.50
N LYS A 178 -10.56 -9.86 11.24
CA LYS A 178 -9.56 -10.56 10.41
C LYS A 178 -8.17 -10.49 11.03
N LEU A 179 -7.72 -9.30 11.46
CA LEU A 179 -6.43 -9.10 12.13
C LEU A 179 -6.33 -9.94 13.40
N ASN A 180 -7.36 -9.90 14.25
CA ASN A 180 -7.37 -10.68 15.48
C ASN A 180 -7.32 -12.20 15.22
N ASN A 181 -8.08 -12.69 14.23
CA ASN A 181 -8.08 -14.11 13.88
C ASN A 181 -6.74 -14.57 13.30
N ALA A 182 -6.15 -13.75 12.43
CA ALA A 182 -4.83 -14.01 11.88
C ALA A 182 -3.75 -14.00 12.97
N TYR A 183 -3.81 -13.08 13.93
CA TYR A 183 -2.91 -13.06 15.08
C TYR A 183 -2.98 -14.35 15.89
N LYS A 184 -4.19 -14.81 16.25
CA LYS A 184 -4.39 -16.08 16.97
C LYS A 184 -3.81 -17.28 16.23
N LYS A 185 -3.92 -17.31 14.89
CA LYS A 185 -3.35 -18.37 14.04
C LYS A 185 -1.81 -18.41 14.11
N PHE A 186 -1.15 -17.28 14.29
CA PHE A 186 0.32 -17.19 14.31
C PHE A 186 0.93 -17.16 15.72
N SER A 187 0.11 -17.09 16.77
CA SER A 187 0.55 -17.02 18.17
C SER A 187 0.62 -18.39 18.86
N VAL A 188 0.66 -19.46 18.07
CA VAL A 188 0.65 -20.86 18.54
C VAL A 188 2.07 -21.32 18.85
#